data_AF-A0AAC9YRU7-F1
#
_entry.id   AF-A0AAC9YRU7-F1
#
_cell.length_a   1.000
_cell.length_b   1.000
_cell.length_c   1.000
_cell.angle_alpha   90.00
_cell.angle_beta   90.00
_cell.angle_gamma   90.00
#
_symmetry.space_group_name_H-M   'P 1'
#
loop_
_entity.id
_entity.type
_entity.pdbx_description
1 polymer ?
#
loop_
_entity_poly.entity_id
_entity_poly.type
_entity_poly.pdbx_seq_one_letter_code
_entity_poly.pdbx_strand_id
1 'polypeptide(L)'
;MRKSKKLIKSLLSTLLILGLSVPILASADTKPIEQFQDQGPAVKNVGGYTGILVEDAGRITGSHSKLLGMYYEQKNGAWVQKEAFVCRSYSDPNCTNADNIWYDAVLDVCKTDADTNCIIGVTAIKAGREIPGKFVVNFPEKSDYTFKGDASLKIPDGGLPSIWTFDGITHQGGDKFLVFADYFHPGGYGGSKPMLSPHQFNSGIFAMSSDKNPSYPDIRVRAGKADSSGKAWYSNGPTMGCFVIGAHTGDTGECGLAWPLPTDVRYRLEIRTSIQLTSFMHGRLLDPTIKITTDSVGRQIFSVEGGPVSVPVLSAWVKNSDMPKGLYDYLYAMNDWGGNFVYDDKLGKGRDSVQLLQAFDQYDANGFKEYLWWLEVAKDKAIGSKSVWIARTLSQQEIFSSGTSACLSNNTNLTGIVTTNANMYVSAPPTFNESTQSLDYKVSSPHYDANGKDNVGNYNLVLSSEAARCLYKFSKAPISATISIVSSDGTAQVATTTVNEKNGWLYLSANGFTYSAPTVRVKLTQEAEKPVVAPTPIATPAAKPAVAKKTTITCVKGKTSKKVTAVKPVCPTGFKKK
;
A
#
# COMPACT_ATOMS: atom_id res chain seq x y z
N MET A 1 -64.76 -76.36 5.82
CA MET A 1 -65.42 -75.80 7.03
C MET A 1 -64.79 -74.40 7.24
N ARG A 2 -65.49 -73.24 7.37
CA ARG A 2 -66.45 -72.78 8.40
C ARG A 2 -65.92 -73.06 9.82
N LYS A 3 -65.63 -72.11 10.72
CA LYS A 3 -65.91 -70.65 10.88
C LYS A 3 -64.65 -69.97 11.48
N SER A 4 -64.29 -68.71 11.16
CA SER A 4 -64.65 -67.44 11.87
C SER A 4 -64.13 -67.35 13.34
N LYS A 5 -63.69 -66.20 13.91
CA LYS A 5 -64.20 -64.81 13.71
C LYS A 5 -63.35 -63.71 14.43
N LYS A 6 -63.07 -62.56 13.76
CA LYS A 6 -62.73 -61.20 14.32
C LYS A 6 -61.41 -61.06 15.14
N LEU A 7 -60.74 -59.91 15.31
CA LEU A 7 -60.92 -58.44 15.09
C LEU A 7 -59.47 -57.83 14.83
N ILE A 8 -59.11 -56.59 14.47
CA ILE A 8 -59.75 -55.28 14.13
C ILE A 8 -58.85 -54.44 13.15
N LYS A 9 -59.29 -53.22 12.80
CA LYS A 9 -58.67 -52.06 12.10
C LYS A 9 -57.12 -51.86 12.12
N SER A 10 -56.60 -51.41 10.97
CA SER A 10 -56.00 -50.06 10.84
C SER A 10 -56.13 -49.54 9.40
N LEU A 11 -56.04 -48.21 9.18
CA LEU A 11 -55.93 -47.58 7.85
C LEU A 11 -54.54 -46.97 7.70
N LEU A 12 -53.93 -47.09 6.51
CA LEU A 12 -52.90 -46.15 6.05
C LEU A 12 -53.41 -45.48 4.77
N SER A 13 -53.59 -44.16 4.82
CA SER A 13 -53.86 -43.32 3.66
C SER A 13 -52.55 -42.70 3.17
N THR A 14 -52.12 -43.07 1.96
CA THR A 14 -50.99 -42.42 1.28
C THR A 14 -51.29 -40.94 1.04
N LEU A 15 -50.39 -40.05 1.45
CA LEU A 15 -50.42 -38.63 1.11
C LEU A 15 -49.29 -38.29 0.14
N LEU A 16 -49.64 -37.64 -0.96
CA LEU A 16 -48.72 -37.21 -2.00
C LEU A 16 -48.23 -35.79 -1.69
N ILE A 17 -46.91 -35.55 -1.71
CA ILE A 17 -46.33 -34.20 -1.63
C ILE A 17 -45.35 -34.04 -2.80
N LEU A 18 -45.46 -32.92 -3.52
CA LEU A 18 -44.61 -32.61 -4.66
C LEU A 18 -43.20 -32.24 -4.20
N GLY A 19 -42.23 -33.10 -4.49
CA GLY A 19 -40.82 -32.73 -4.47
C GLY A 19 -40.48 -31.91 -5.70
N LEU A 20 -40.43 -30.58 -5.59
CA LEU A 20 -39.81 -29.73 -6.61
C LEU A 20 -38.32 -30.03 -6.64
N SER A 21 -37.88 -30.74 -7.68
CA SER A 21 -36.46 -31.02 -7.93
C SER A 21 -35.75 -29.75 -8.37
N VAL A 22 -35.36 -28.91 -7.40
CA VAL A 22 -34.34 -27.87 -7.64
C VAL A 22 -33.10 -28.58 -8.17
N PRO A 23 -32.58 -28.22 -9.36
CA PRO A 23 -31.34 -28.79 -9.84
C PRO A 23 -30.24 -28.34 -8.88
N ILE A 24 -29.65 -29.29 -8.14
CA ILE A 24 -28.40 -29.06 -7.44
C ILE A 24 -27.34 -28.86 -8.53
N LEU A 25 -27.13 -27.60 -8.90
CA LEU A 25 -25.95 -27.20 -9.66
C LEU A 25 -24.75 -27.63 -8.82
N ALA A 26 -24.01 -28.61 -9.33
CA ALA A 26 -22.72 -28.96 -8.78
C ALA A 26 -21.86 -27.69 -8.89
N SER A 27 -21.59 -27.03 -7.77
CA SER A 27 -20.73 -25.86 -7.78
C SER A 27 -19.37 -26.30 -8.28
N ALA A 28 -18.90 -25.68 -9.36
CA ALA A 28 -17.48 -25.68 -9.63
C ALA A 28 -16.77 -25.11 -8.39
N ASP A 29 -15.57 -25.61 -8.09
CA ASP A 29 -14.78 -25.18 -6.93
C ASP A 29 -14.17 -23.80 -7.22
N THR A 30 -15.01 -22.76 -7.16
CA THR A 30 -14.67 -21.38 -7.55
C THR A 30 -13.81 -20.71 -6.50
N LYS A 31 -12.54 -21.11 -6.44
CA LYS A 31 -11.51 -20.42 -5.65
C LYS A 31 -11.47 -18.94 -6.06
N PRO A 32 -11.38 -18.01 -5.10
CA PRO A 32 -11.31 -16.58 -5.40
C PRO A 32 -10.00 -16.23 -6.11
N ILE A 33 -10.00 -15.12 -6.85
CA ILE A 33 -8.81 -14.61 -7.55
C ILE A 33 -7.64 -14.35 -6.59
N GLU A 34 -7.91 -14.06 -5.32
CA GLU A 34 -6.92 -14.00 -4.24
C GLU A 34 -6.03 -15.26 -4.16
N GLN A 35 -6.56 -16.45 -4.46
CA GLN A 35 -5.85 -17.74 -4.48
C GLN A 35 -5.29 -18.11 -5.88
N PHE A 36 -5.30 -17.19 -6.84
CA PHE A 36 -4.66 -17.43 -8.14
C PHE A 36 -3.14 -17.58 -7.96
N GLN A 37 -2.60 -18.67 -8.51
CA GLN A 37 -1.18 -18.89 -8.70
C GLN A 37 -0.92 -19.11 -10.19
N ASP A 38 0.02 -18.36 -10.76
CA ASP A 38 0.46 -18.57 -12.14
C ASP A 38 1.08 -19.98 -12.30
N GLN A 39 0.59 -20.73 -13.29
CA GLN A 39 0.99 -22.13 -13.54
C GLN A 39 2.01 -22.26 -14.68
N GLY A 40 2.55 -21.13 -15.18
CA GLY A 40 3.33 -21.09 -16.40
C GLY A 40 2.50 -21.12 -17.69
N PRO A 41 3.15 -20.99 -18.86
CA PRO A 41 2.49 -20.85 -20.15
C PRO A 41 1.71 -22.11 -20.52
N ALA A 42 0.73 -22.00 -21.44
CA ALA A 42 -0.11 -23.14 -21.84
C ALA A 42 0.68 -24.29 -22.46
N VAL A 43 1.77 -23.98 -23.19
CA VAL A 43 2.76 -24.95 -23.65
C VAL A 43 3.68 -25.31 -22.49
N LYS A 44 3.81 -26.60 -22.14
CA LYS A 44 4.71 -27.08 -21.08
C LYS A 44 5.96 -27.73 -21.67
N ASN A 45 7.05 -27.70 -20.91
CA ASN A 45 8.32 -28.39 -21.22
C ASN A 45 8.99 -27.96 -22.54
N VAL A 46 8.88 -26.69 -22.92
CA VAL A 46 9.54 -26.09 -24.08
C VAL A 46 10.10 -24.73 -23.69
N GLY A 47 11.39 -24.47 -23.94
CA GLY A 47 12.01 -23.16 -23.72
C GLY A 47 11.44 -22.05 -24.61
N GLY A 48 11.87 -20.81 -24.37
CA GLY A 48 11.51 -19.68 -25.23
C GLY A 48 10.18 -19.02 -24.84
N TYR A 49 9.83 -19.03 -23.56
CA TYR A 49 8.65 -18.32 -23.05
C TYR A 49 9.00 -17.46 -21.84
N THR A 50 8.53 -16.22 -21.85
CA THR A 50 8.57 -15.31 -20.70
C THR A 50 7.16 -14.87 -20.37
N GLY A 51 6.86 -14.73 -19.08
CA GLY A 51 5.61 -14.16 -18.59
C GLY A 51 5.84 -13.23 -17.42
N ILE A 52 4.77 -12.57 -17.00
CA ILE A 52 4.72 -11.61 -15.89
C ILE A 52 3.51 -11.92 -15.00
N LEU A 53 3.65 -11.66 -13.70
CA LEU A 53 2.55 -11.55 -12.75
C LEU A 53 2.76 -10.27 -11.92
N VAL A 54 1.82 -9.33 -11.96
CA VAL A 54 1.90 -8.07 -11.21
C VAL A 54 0.85 -8.03 -10.10
N GLU A 55 1.27 -8.40 -8.89
CA GLU A 55 0.51 -8.24 -7.65
C GLU A 55 1.41 -7.87 -6.46
N ASP A 56 0.85 -7.21 -5.44
CA ASP A 56 1.61 -6.77 -4.25
C ASP A 56 1.60 -7.79 -3.09
N ALA A 57 0.57 -8.63 -2.98
CA ALA A 57 0.31 -9.38 -1.75
C ALA A 57 1.43 -10.39 -1.42
N GLY A 58 1.87 -11.16 -2.42
CA GLY A 58 2.93 -12.17 -2.27
C GLY A 58 4.30 -11.59 -1.86
N ARG A 59 4.58 -10.30 -2.12
CA ARG A 59 5.83 -9.64 -1.69
C ARG A 59 5.89 -9.47 -0.18
N ILE A 60 4.78 -9.14 0.47
CA ILE A 60 4.70 -8.97 1.93
C ILE A 60 4.54 -10.33 2.60
N THR A 61 3.55 -11.10 2.16
CA THR A 61 3.15 -12.36 2.80
C THR A 61 4.09 -13.53 2.54
N GLY A 62 5.03 -13.37 1.59
CA GLY A 62 6.16 -14.28 1.41
C GLY A 62 7.41 -13.96 2.23
N SER A 63 7.49 -12.78 2.87
CA SER A 63 8.52 -12.52 3.87
C SER A 63 8.19 -13.23 5.18
N HIS A 64 9.25 -13.59 5.91
CA HIS A 64 9.19 -14.13 7.26
C HIS A 64 10.43 -13.64 8.01
N SER A 65 10.30 -13.52 9.34
CA SER A 65 11.40 -13.08 10.20
C SER A 65 12.64 -13.91 9.96
N LYS A 66 13.78 -13.24 9.80
CA LYS A 66 15.12 -13.85 9.66
C LYS A 66 16.18 -12.79 9.89
N LEU A 67 17.29 -13.18 10.52
CA LEU A 67 18.49 -12.37 10.69
C LEU A 67 19.67 -13.15 10.13
N LEU A 68 20.42 -12.55 9.21
CA LEU A 68 21.58 -13.13 8.57
C LEU A 68 22.82 -12.28 8.79
N GLY A 69 23.92 -12.88 9.23
CA GLY A 69 25.26 -12.29 9.13
C GLY A 69 25.79 -12.47 7.71
N MET A 70 26.14 -11.38 7.04
CA MET A 70 26.56 -11.36 5.63
C MET A 70 28.05 -11.00 5.50
N TYR A 71 28.84 -11.88 4.88
CA TYR A 71 30.26 -11.70 4.65
C TYR A 71 30.58 -11.55 3.17
N TYR A 72 31.54 -10.68 2.85
CA TYR A 72 31.88 -10.26 1.50
C TYR A 72 33.36 -10.44 1.17
N GLU A 73 33.67 -10.49 -0.13
CA GLU A 73 35.04 -10.41 -0.63
C GLU A 73 35.10 -9.63 -1.96
N GLN A 74 36.25 -9.06 -2.28
CA GLN A 74 36.45 -8.38 -3.55
C GLN A 74 36.80 -9.38 -4.67
N LYS A 75 36.05 -9.33 -5.77
CA LYS A 75 36.41 -9.99 -7.04
C LYS A 75 36.25 -8.98 -8.18
N ASN A 76 37.29 -8.82 -8.99
CA ASN A 76 37.30 -7.94 -10.17
C ASN A 76 36.85 -6.48 -9.87
N GLY A 77 37.16 -5.96 -8.68
CA GLY A 77 36.77 -4.62 -8.23
C GLY A 77 35.35 -4.48 -7.65
N ALA A 78 34.55 -5.55 -7.66
CA ALA A 78 33.22 -5.59 -7.04
C ALA A 78 33.24 -6.35 -5.71
N TRP A 79 32.44 -5.91 -4.74
CA TRP A 79 32.15 -6.69 -3.53
C TRP A 79 31.08 -7.74 -3.85
N VAL A 80 31.41 -9.02 -3.64
CA VAL A 80 30.50 -10.16 -3.86
C VAL A 80 30.29 -10.91 -2.56
N GLN A 81 29.13 -11.57 -2.40
CA GLN A 81 28.89 -12.41 -1.24
C GLN A 81 29.91 -13.56 -1.21
N LYS A 82 30.43 -13.84 -0.02
CA LYS A 82 31.39 -14.91 0.25
C LYS A 82 30.74 -16.02 1.07
N GLU A 83 30.10 -15.64 2.16
CA GLU A 83 29.56 -16.55 3.16
C GLU A 83 28.45 -15.85 3.94
N ALA A 84 27.48 -16.60 4.45
CA ALA A 84 26.39 -16.07 5.27
C ALA A 84 26.00 -17.06 6.37
N PHE A 85 25.45 -16.56 7.47
CA PHE A 85 25.04 -17.35 8.63
C PHE A 85 23.67 -16.90 9.14
N VAL A 86 22.82 -17.84 9.58
CA VAL A 86 21.55 -17.52 10.25
C VAL A 86 21.82 -17.28 11.74
N CYS A 87 21.40 -16.12 12.27
CA CYS A 87 21.61 -15.74 13.66
C CYS A 87 20.29 -15.78 14.46
N ARG A 88 20.35 -16.19 15.74
CA ARG A 88 19.22 -16.11 16.70
C ARG A 88 19.16 -14.79 17.47
N SER A 89 20.26 -14.03 17.46
CA SER A 89 20.41 -12.73 18.12
C SER A 89 21.40 -11.90 17.31
N TYR A 90 21.29 -10.57 17.31
CA TYR A 90 22.38 -9.73 16.80
C TYR A 90 23.70 -9.96 17.57
N SER A 91 23.62 -10.34 18.85
CA SER A 91 24.77 -10.67 19.70
C SER A 91 25.47 -12.00 19.36
N ASP A 92 25.03 -12.71 18.31
CA ASP A 92 25.74 -13.85 17.76
C ASP A 92 27.05 -13.38 17.10
N PRO A 93 28.23 -13.98 17.39
CA PRO A 93 29.48 -13.59 16.75
C PRO A 93 29.45 -13.59 15.22
N ASN A 94 28.62 -14.42 14.60
CA ASN A 94 28.43 -14.45 13.14
C ASN A 94 27.64 -13.25 12.60
N CYS A 95 26.95 -12.49 13.46
CA CYS A 95 26.24 -11.26 13.12
C CYS A 95 26.98 -9.99 13.61
N THR A 96 27.58 -10.01 14.81
CA THR A 96 28.40 -8.87 15.29
C THR A 96 29.59 -8.61 14.36
N ASN A 97 30.23 -9.68 13.89
CA ASN A 97 31.48 -9.64 13.13
C ASN A 97 31.27 -9.66 11.61
N ALA A 98 30.01 -9.69 11.13
CA ALA A 98 29.69 -9.65 9.71
C ALA A 98 29.92 -8.27 9.08
N ASP A 99 30.23 -8.23 7.79
CA ASP A 99 30.43 -7.00 7.01
C ASP A 99 29.15 -6.17 6.93
N ASN A 100 28.00 -6.84 6.78
CA ASN A 100 26.66 -6.30 7.02
C ASN A 100 25.74 -7.40 7.60
N ILE A 101 24.51 -7.07 7.96
CA ILE A 101 23.44 -8.04 8.24
C ILE A 101 22.30 -7.87 7.23
N TRP A 102 21.58 -8.94 6.91
CA TRP A 102 20.24 -8.86 6.30
C TRP A 102 19.22 -9.16 7.37
N TYR A 103 18.12 -8.41 7.45
CA TYR A 103 16.95 -8.88 8.19
C TYR A 103 15.61 -8.46 7.60
N ASP A 104 14.65 -9.36 7.78
CA ASP A 104 13.22 -9.09 7.78
C ASP A 104 12.78 -9.29 9.23
N ALA A 105 12.10 -8.33 9.85
CA ALA A 105 11.72 -8.38 11.25
C ALA A 105 10.21 -8.15 11.40
N VAL A 106 9.43 -9.24 11.42
CA VAL A 106 7.97 -9.17 11.56
C VAL A 106 7.61 -8.81 13.00
N LEU A 107 6.67 -7.88 13.18
CA LEU A 107 6.30 -7.34 14.49
C LEU A 107 5.29 -8.26 15.18
N ASP A 108 5.69 -8.80 16.33
CA ASP A 108 4.78 -9.46 17.29
C ASP A 108 3.73 -8.47 17.83
N VAL A 109 2.66 -9.00 18.42
CA VAL A 109 1.67 -8.21 19.18
C VAL A 109 2.26 -7.77 20.53
N CYS A 110 2.05 -6.51 20.92
CA CYS A 110 2.45 -5.99 22.21
C CYS A 110 1.67 -6.72 23.34
N LYS A 111 2.40 -7.32 24.28
CA LYS A 111 1.87 -8.00 25.47
C LYS A 111 1.76 -7.02 26.66
N THR A 112 2.59 -5.98 26.68
CA THR A 112 2.59 -4.94 27.72
C THR A 112 2.82 -3.53 27.17
N ASP A 113 2.64 -2.51 28.01
CA ASP A 113 3.04 -1.14 27.69
C ASP A 113 4.56 -0.89 27.74
N ALA A 114 5.36 -1.81 28.29
CA ALA A 114 6.82 -1.76 28.21
C ALA A 114 7.34 -2.19 26.82
N ASP A 115 6.57 -2.98 26.08
CA ASP A 115 6.97 -3.55 24.80
C ASP A 115 7.08 -2.46 23.71
N THR A 116 8.03 -2.63 22.78
CA THR A 116 8.31 -1.70 21.67
C THR A 116 8.57 -2.48 20.39
N ASN A 117 8.31 -1.83 19.25
CA ASN A 117 8.43 -2.40 17.91
C ASN A 117 7.44 -3.58 17.74
N CYS A 118 6.18 -3.31 18.07
CA CYS A 118 5.11 -4.32 18.17
C CYS A 118 3.75 -3.74 17.74
N ILE A 119 2.82 -4.60 17.34
CA ILE A 119 1.43 -4.24 17.02
C ILE A 119 0.66 -4.03 18.32
N ILE A 120 0.12 -2.83 18.54
CA ILE A 120 -0.71 -2.50 19.71
C ILE A 120 -2.11 -3.11 19.54
N GLY A 121 -2.65 -3.01 18.33
CA GLY A 121 -3.99 -3.47 18.02
C GLY A 121 -4.36 -3.25 16.57
N VAL A 122 -5.47 -3.89 16.20
CA VAL A 122 -6.09 -3.80 14.89
C VAL A 122 -7.58 -3.56 15.11
N THR A 123 -8.20 -2.66 14.36
CA THR A 123 -9.62 -2.32 14.51
C THR A 123 -10.32 -2.40 13.16
N ALA A 124 -11.46 -3.07 13.09
CA ALA A 124 -12.37 -3.00 11.95
C ALA A 124 -13.39 -1.88 12.17
N ILE A 125 -13.74 -1.14 11.13
CA ILE A 125 -14.72 -0.06 11.17
C ILE A 125 -15.79 -0.34 10.12
N LYS A 126 -17.02 -0.63 10.55
CA LYS A 126 -18.16 -0.96 9.69
C LYS A 126 -19.34 -0.03 10.00
N ALA A 127 -19.89 0.62 8.99
CA ALA A 127 -20.95 1.64 9.13
C ALA A 127 -20.66 2.71 10.22
N GLY A 128 -19.39 3.10 10.39
CA GLY A 128 -18.96 4.09 11.38
C GLY A 128 -18.83 3.57 12.83
N ARG A 129 -19.13 2.29 13.11
CA ARG A 129 -18.81 1.65 14.39
C ARG A 129 -17.42 1.03 14.33
N GLU A 130 -16.58 1.35 15.32
CA GLU A 130 -15.35 0.62 15.59
C GLU A 130 -15.63 -0.73 16.26
N ILE A 131 -14.90 -1.75 15.84
CA ILE A 131 -14.94 -3.13 16.32
C ILE A 131 -13.48 -3.54 16.59
N PRO A 132 -13.04 -3.51 17.86
CA PRO A 132 -11.68 -3.91 18.23
C PRO A 132 -11.41 -5.37 17.83
N GLY A 133 -10.25 -5.60 17.23
CA GLY A 133 -9.80 -6.94 16.87
C GLY A 133 -9.37 -7.74 18.09
N LYS A 134 -9.64 -9.04 18.06
CA LYS A 134 -9.18 -10.02 19.04
C LYS A 134 -8.04 -10.82 18.42
N PHE A 135 -6.84 -10.71 18.99
CA PHE A 135 -5.73 -11.58 18.66
C PHE A 135 -6.09 -13.04 18.96
N VAL A 136 -5.77 -13.93 18.03
CA VAL A 136 -6.03 -15.37 18.13
C VAL A 136 -4.73 -16.12 18.40
N VAL A 137 -3.77 -16.00 17.50
CA VAL A 137 -2.49 -16.72 17.51
C VAL A 137 -1.53 -16.09 16.50
N ASN A 138 -0.22 -16.34 16.61
CA ASN A 138 0.72 -16.06 15.54
C ASN A 138 0.62 -17.13 14.43
N PHE A 139 0.95 -16.78 13.18
CA PHE A 139 0.97 -17.70 12.04
C PHE A 139 2.30 -17.63 11.28
N PRO A 140 3.12 -18.70 11.31
CA PRO A 140 2.97 -19.90 12.13
C PRO A 140 3.01 -19.60 13.63
N GLU A 141 2.56 -20.54 14.48
CA GLU A 141 2.60 -20.33 15.95
C GLU A 141 4.04 -20.18 16.48
N LYS A 142 5.00 -20.79 15.77
CA LYS A 142 6.44 -20.83 16.07
C LYS A 142 7.20 -20.88 14.74
N SER A 143 8.43 -20.39 14.72
CA SER A 143 9.32 -20.52 13.56
C SER A 143 10.76 -20.60 14.02
N ASP A 144 11.56 -21.46 13.37
CA ASP A 144 13.00 -21.54 13.55
C ASP A 144 13.76 -20.39 12.85
N TYR A 145 13.14 -19.22 12.69
CA TYR A 145 13.78 -18.00 12.16
C TYR A 145 13.44 -16.70 12.91
N THR A 146 12.70 -16.78 14.03
CA THR A 146 12.59 -15.65 14.98
C THR A 146 13.96 -15.33 15.60
N PHE A 147 14.17 -14.07 15.98
CA PHE A 147 15.45 -13.59 16.52
C PHE A 147 15.32 -12.38 17.46
N LYS A 148 16.33 -12.21 18.32
CA LYS A 148 16.48 -11.05 19.21
C LYS A 148 17.27 -9.91 18.51
N GLY A 149 16.70 -8.71 18.50
CA GLY A 149 17.34 -7.51 17.95
C GLY A 149 18.32 -6.85 18.92
N ASP A 150 18.80 -5.68 18.54
CA ASP A 150 19.64 -4.79 19.37
C ASP A 150 19.10 -3.36 19.31
N ALA A 151 18.54 -2.91 20.43
CA ALA A 151 17.94 -1.58 20.55
C ALA A 151 18.94 -0.43 20.44
N SER A 152 20.23 -0.65 20.74
CA SER A 152 21.27 0.38 20.62
C SER A 152 21.62 0.67 19.16
N LEU A 153 21.47 -0.34 18.30
CA LEU A 153 21.68 -0.26 16.84
C LEU A 153 20.36 -0.05 16.06
N LYS A 154 19.24 0.09 16.76
CA LYS A 154 17.87 0.17 16.21
C LYS A 154 17.50 -1.05 15.35
N ILE A 155 18.02 -2.23 15.69
CA ILE A 155 17.60 -3.51 15.11
C ILE A 155 16.42 -4.02 15.96
N PRO A 156 15.20 -4.15 15.41
CA PRO A 156 14.05 -4.68 16.13
C PRO A 156 14.14 -6.20 16.34
N ASP A 157 13.28 -6.75 17.21
CA ASP A 157 13.10 -8.20 17.32
C ASP A 157 12.34 -8.75 16.11
N GLY A 158 12.68 -9.95 15.66
CA GLY A 158 11.93 -10.68 14.63
C GLY A 158 10.93 -11.65 15.27
N GLY A 159 9.67 -11.21 15.41
CA GLY A 159 8.51 -11.99 15.84
C GLY A 159 7.83 -12.71 14.68
N LEU A 160 6.50 -12.88 14.73
CA LEU A 160 5.73 -13.58 13.68
C LEU A 160 4.43 -12.85 13.29
N PRO A 161 3.90 -13.09 12.07
CA PRO A 161 2.61 -12.55 11.65
C PRO A 161 1.49 -12.94 12.62
N SER A 162 0.48 -12.08 12.78
CA SER A 162 -0.57 -12.27 13.79
C SER A 162 -1.95 -12.49 13.16
N ILE A 163 -2.73 -13.43 13.71
CA ILE A 163 -4.11 -13.71 13.30
C ILE A 163 -5.07 -12.99 14.23
N TRP A 164 -6.06 -12.31 13.64
CA TRP A 164 -7.08 -11.54 14.34
C TRP A 164 -8.49 -11.96 13.90
N THR A 165 -9.46 -11.74 14.77
CA THR A 165 -10.91 -11.86 14.49
C THR A 165 -11.61 -10.57 14.90
N PHE A 166 -12.77 -10.25 14.31
CA PHE A 166 -13.56 -9.06 14.66
C PHE A 166 -15.05 -9.43 14.80
N ASP A 167 -15.69 -9.01 15.88
CA ASP A 167 -17.08 -9.42 16.18
C ASP A 167 -18.06 -8.97 15.08
N GLY A 168 -18.63 -9.96 14.37
CA GLY A 168 -19.58 -9.73 13.28
C GLY A 168 -18.96 -9.39 11.92
N ILE A 169 -17.64 -9.55 11.74
CA ILE A 169 -16.98 -9.44 10.43
C ILE A 169 -16.51 -10.84 9.97
N THR A 170 -16.94 -11.24 8.79
CA THR A 170 -16.61 -12.54 8.18
C THR A 170 -16.34 -12.37 6.68
N HIS A 171 -15.59 -13.30 6.10
CA HIS A 171 -15.33 -13.46 4.67
C HIS A 171 -15.71 -14.89 4.23
N GLN A 172 -15.60 -15.20 2.95
CA GLN A 172 -16.04 -16.49 2.38
C GLN A 172 -15.24 -17.70 2.91
N GLY A 173 -14.08 -17.47 3.53
CA GLY A 173 -13.23 -18.48 4.15
C GLY A 173 -13.31 -18.57 5.67
N GLY A 174 -14.16 -17.76 6.32
CA GLY A 174 -14.29 -17.72 7.79
C GLY A 174 -14.25 -16.30 8.37
N ASP A 175 -13.55 -16.16 9.49
CA ASP A 175 -13.50 -14.96 10.35
C ASP A 175 -12.07 -14.48 10.66
N LYS A 176 -11.04 -15.16 10.12
CA LYS A 176 -9.63 -14.92 10.43
C LYS A 176 -8.99 -13.93 9.47
N PHE A 177 -8.28 -12.96 10.04
CA PHE A 177 -7.53 -11.95 9.31
C PHE A 177 -6.05 -12.05 9.68
N LEU A 178 -5.20 -12.34 8.69
CA LEU A 178 -3.76 -12.25 8.83
C LEU A 178 -3.36 -10.77 8.82
N VAL A 179 -2.59 -10.37 9.82
CA VAL A 179 -2.02 -9.03 9.93
C VAL A 179 -0.51 -9.16 9.95
N PHE A 180 0.10 -8.56 8.93
CA PHE A 180 1.53 -8.56 8.70
C PHE A 180 2.03 -7.12 8.88
N ALA A 181 3.09 -6.95 9.63
CA ALA A 181 3.84 -5.70 9.74
C ALA A 181 5.30 -6.05 9.96
N ASP A 182 6.24 -5.43 9.25
CA ASP A 182 7.67 -5.75 9.36
C ASP A 182 8.57 -4.54 9.18
N TYR A 183 9.78 -4.66 9.72
CA TYR A 183 10.92 -3.81 9.39
C TYR A 183 11.95 -4.59 8.56
N PHE A 184 12.40 -3.98 7.46
CA PHE A 184 13.35 -4.60 6.51
C PHE A 184 14.69 -3.85 6.45
N HIS A 185 15.80 -4.58 6.47
CA HIS A 185 17.15 -4.06 6.21
C HIS A 185 17.91 -4.94 5.19
N PRO A 186 18.36 -4.39 4.04
CA PRO A 186 19.04 -5.13 2.99
C PRO A 186 20.52 -5.35 3.29
N GLY A 187 20.97 -6.60 3.25
CA GLY A 187 22.35 -6.99 3.58
C GLY A 187 23.46 -6.61 2.59
N GLY A 188 23.24 -5.66 1.67
CA GLY A 188 24.25 -5.22 0.69
C GLY A 188 25.45 -4.52 1.33
N TYR A 189 26.61 -4.56 0.68
CA TYR A 189 27.87 -4.05 1.24
C TYR A 189 28.71 -3.26 0.22
N GLY A 190 29.25 -2.12 0.65
CA GLY A 190 30.04 -1.19 -0.19
C GLY A 190 31.53 -1.10 0.17
N GLY A 191 32.02 -1.90 1.11
CA GLY A 191 33.40 -1.80 1.63
C GLY A 191 33.54 -1.13 3.00
N SER A 192 32.41 -0.80 3.64
CA SER A 192 32.34 -0.38 5.05
C SER A 192 31.01 -0.83 5.66
N LYS A 193 31.01 -1.13 6.97
CA LYS A 193 29.81 -1.63 7.67
C LYS A 193 28.77 -0.51 7.80
N PRO A 194 27.53 -0.68 7.28
CA PRO A 194 26.55 0.41 7.25
C PRO A 194 25.83 0.59 8.59
N MET A 195 24.94 1.60 8.65
CA MET A 195 24.01 1.78 9.76
C MET A 195 22.91 0.70 9.70
N LEU A 196 22.81 -0.14 10.73
CA LEU A 196 21.98 -1.37 10.71
C LEU A 196 20.49 -1.16 11.04
N SER A 197 20.02 0.08 11.14
CA SER A 197 18.60 0.40 11.31
C SER A 197 17.80 0.09 10.03
N PRO A 198 16.50 -0.23 10.11
CA PRO A 198 15.76 -0.67 8.94
C PRO A 198 15.59 0.42 7.89
N HIS A 199 15.59 0.02 6.62
CA HIS A 199 15.41 0.90 5.46
C HIS A 199 13.93 1.04 5.06
N GLN A 200 13.08 0.08 5.43
CA GLN A 200 11.65 0.09 5.13
C GLN A 200 10.83 -0.46 6.29
N PHE A 201 9.58 -0.01 6.36
CA PHE A 201 8.50 -0.63 7.10
C PHE A 201 7.40 -1.04 6.10
N ASN A 202 6.90 -2.28 6.16
CA ASN A 202 5.75 -2.71 5.37
C ASN A 202 4.62 -3.18 6.29
N SER A 203 3.39 -3.14 5.79
CA SER A 203 2.21 -3.65 6.49
C SER A 203 1.10 -4.07 5.53
N GLY A 204 0.29 -5.05 5.94
CA GLY A 204 -0.86 -5.53 5.21
C GLY A 204 -1.85 -6.30 6.08
N ILE A 205 -3.11 -6.30 5.67
CA ILE A 205 -4.21 -7.02 6.33
C ILE A 205 -4.91 -7.86 5.26
N PHE A 206 -5.08 -9.17 5.52
CA PHE A 206 -5.54 -10.14 4.54
C PHE A 206 -6.59 -11.07 5.16
N ALA A 207 -7.74 -11.26 4.52
CA ALA A 207 -8.70 -12.28 4.92
C ALA A 207 -8.16 -13.67 4.57
N MET A 208 -8.27 -14.64 5.49
CA MET A 208 -7.51 -15.89 5.41
C MET A 208 -8.26 -17.09 5.98
N SER A 209 -8.13 -18.25 5.34
CA SER A 209 -8.31 -19.56 5.97
C SER A 209 -6.96 -20.29 6.02
N SER A 210 -6.83 -21.37 6.80
CA SER A 210 -5.69 -22.27 6.67
C SER A 210 -6.11 -23.67 6.23
N ASP A 211 -5.27 -24.29 5.41
CA ASP A 211 -5.36 -25.68 4.97
C ASP A 211 -4.12 -26.47 5.43
N LYS A 212 -4.23 -27.80 5.52
CA LYS A 212 -3.18 -28.68 6.06
C LYS A 212 -2.94 -29.89 5.17
N ASN A 213 -1.69 -30.05 4.73
CA ASN A 213 -1.29 -31.10 3.79
C ASN A 213 0.18 -31.51 4.05
N PRO A 214 0.53 -32.80 3.99
CA PRO A 214 1.92 -33.26 4.07
C PRO A 214 2.86 -32.65 3.02
N SER A 215 2.32 -32.09 1.94
CA SER A 215 3.10 -31.51 0.83
C SER A 215 3.49 -30.05 1.04
N TYR A 216 2.84 -29.33 1.95
CA TYR A 216 3.13 -27.90 2.15
C TYR A 216 4.50 -27.72 2.83
N PRO A 217 5.40 -26.88 2.29
CA PRO A 217 6.74 -26.74 2.82
C PRO A 217 6.76 -26.00 4.15
N ASP A 218 7.74 -26.31 5.00
CA ASP A 218 8.10 -25.48 6.14
C ASP A 218 8.77 -24.18 5.70
N ILE A 219 8.90 -23.21 6.61
CA ILE A 219 9.78 -22.06 6.43
C ILE A 219 11.24 -22.57 6.41
N ARG A 220 12.03 -22.12 5.44
CA ARG A 220 13.42 -22.57 5.23
C ARG A 220 14.30 -21.41 4.79
N VAL A 221 15.23 -21.02 5.66
CA VAL A 221 16.37 -20.16 5.30
C VAL A 221 17.65 -21.00 5.38
N ARG A 222 18.34 -21.08 4.24
CA ARG A 222 19.65 -21.70 4.10
C ARG A 222 20.70 -20.59 4.00
N ALA A 223 21.76 -20.67 4.78
CA ALA A 223 22.93 -19.81 4.65
C ALA A 223 24.20 -20.67 4.68
N GLY A 224 25.28 -20.18 4.06
CA GLY A 224 26.59 -20.82 4.04
C GLY A 224 27.51 -20.13 3.04
N LYS A 225 28.46 -20.87 2.45
CA LYS A 225 29.34 -20.34 1.40
C LYS A 225 28.59 -20.03 0.12
N ALA A 226 29.05 -19.00 -0.59
CA ALA A 226 28.54 -18.60 -1.89
C ALA A 226 28.61 -19.77 -2.89
N ASP A 227 27.49 -20.01 -3.58
CA ASP A 227 27.40 -21.00 -4.64
C ASP A 227 28.00 -20.48 -5.97
N SER A 228 27.87 -21.28 -7.04
CA SER A 228 28.36 -20.90 -8.38
C SER A 228 27.62 -19.73 -9.02
N SER A 229 26.51 -19.26 -8.45
CA SER A 229 25.82 -18.01 -8.81
C SER A 229 26.25 -16.81 -7.95
N GLY A 230 27.15 -17.01 -6.99
CA GLY A 230 27.59 -15.98 -6.05
C GLY A 230 26.61 -15.71 -4.92
N LYS A 231 25.65 -16.60 -4.65
CA LYS A 231 24.67 -16.44 -3.56
C LYS A 231 25.06 -17.28 -2.35
N ALA A 232 25.22 -16.61 -1.20
CA ALA A 232 25.59 -17.23 0.08
C ALA A 232 24.37 -17.69 0.89
N TRP A 233 23.15 -17.29 0.51
CA TRP A 233 21.92 -17.68 1.19
C TRP A 233 20.72 -17.79 0.24
N TYR A 234 19.68 -18.49 0.72
CA TYR A 234 18.37 -18.61 0.09
C TYR A 234 17.28 -18.69 1.17
N SER A 235 16.09 -18.20 0.87
CA SER A 235 14.89 -18.24 1.70
C SER A 235 13.71 -18.62 0.80
N ASN A 236 12.87 -19.56 1.21
CA ASN A 236 11.72 -19.98 0.40
C ASN A 236 10.54 -19.01 0.51
N GLY A 237 9.89 -18.76 -0.62
CA GLY A 237 8.59 -18.11 -0.65
C GLY A 237 7.42 -19.11 -0.55
N PRO A 238 6.19 -18.60 -0.36
CA PRO A 238 4.96 -19.38 -0.47
C PRO A 238 4.85 -20.05 -1.85
N THR A 239 4.29 -21.26 -1.88
CA THR A 239 4.13 -22.09 -3.08
C THR A 239 2.84 -22.90 -2.97
N MET A 240 2.48 -23.66 -4.02
CA MET A 240 1.33 -24.59 -4.00
C MET A 240 -0.03 -23.93 -3.65
N GLY A 241 -0.24 -22.69 -4.10
CA GLY A 241 -1.45 -21.90 -3.80
C GLY A 241 -1.45 -21.21 -2.44
N CYS A 242 -0.46 -21.43 -1.58
CA CYS A 242 -0.31 -20.67 -0.34
C CYS A 242 0.11 -19.23 -0.64
N PHE A 243 -0.48 -18.25 0.06
CA PHE A 243 0.02 -16.88 0.07
C PHE A 243 0.92 -16.59 1.28
N VAL A 244 0.83 -17.40 2.34
CA VAL A 244 1.73 -17.38 3.50
C VAL A 244 2.02 -18.81 3.97
N ILE A 245 3.26 -19.06 4.40
CA ILE A 245 3.72 -20.37 4.88
C ILE A 245 3.32 -20.54 6.35
N GLY A 246 2.67 -21.66 6.69
CA GLY A 246 2.36 -22.04 8.08
C GLY A 246 3.47 -22.88 8.71
N ALA A 247 3.12 -23.62 9.76
CA ALA A 247 4.08 -24.51 10.45
C ALA A 247 4.12 -25.88 9.78
N HIS A 248 5.27 -26.55 9.82
CA HIS A 248 5.38 -27.98 9.50
C HIS A 248 5.62 -28.80 10.77
N THR A 249 4.72 -29.72 11.09
CA THR A 249 4.78 -30.54 12.31
C THR A 249 4.62 -32.02 11.97
N GLY A 250 5.72 -32.78 12.07
CA GLY A 250 5.75 -34.17 11.61
C GLY A 250 5.34 -34.27 10.14
N ASP A 251 4.36 -35.12 9.84
CA ASP A 251 3.87 -35.40 8.49
C ASP A 251 2.82 -34.39 7.98
N THR A 252 2.81 -33.13 8.45
CA THR A 252 1.82 -32.12 8.04
C THR A 252 2.40 -30.71 8.01
N GLY A 253 2.36 -30.07 6.83
CA GLY A 253 2.53 -28.63 6.68
C GLY A 253 1.19 -27.88 6.69
N GLU A 254 1.21 -26.62 7.11
CA GLU A 254 0.06 -25.71 7.08
C GLU A 254 0.27 -24.57 6.07
N CYS A 255 -0.82 -24.16 5.42
CA CYS A 255 -0.85 -23.23 4.31
C CYS A 255 -1.90 -22.14 4.56
N GLY A 256 -1.52 -20.87 4.49
CA GLY A 256 -2.51 -19.78 4.46
C GLY A 256 -3.09 -19.65 3.06
N LEU A 257 -4.42 -19.65 2.96
CA LEU A 257 -5.19 -19.42 1.74
C LEU A 257 -5.91 -18.06 1.83
N ALA A 258 -5.70 -17.20 0.84
CA ALA A 258 -6.23 -15.84 0.83
C ALA A 258 -7.71 -15.81 0.43
N TRP A 259 -8.44 -14.79 0.88
CA TRP A 259 -9.85 -14.58 0.57
C TRP A 259 -10.15 -13.09 0.37
N PRO A 260 -11.28 -12.75 -0.28
CA PRO A 260 -11.71 -11.37 -0.40
C PRO A 260 -11.91 -10.68 0.96
N LEU A 261 -11.30 -9.51 1.14
CA LEU A 261 -11.59 -8.60 2.25
C LEU A 261 -13.00 -7.99 2.07
N PRO A 262 -13.86 -8.01 3.09
CA PRO A 262 -15.13 -7.27 3.09
C PRO A 262 -14.97 -5.79 2.71
N THR A 263 -15.52 -5.40 1.57
CA THR A 263 -15.36 -4.04 1.00
C THR A 263 -16.20 -2.97 1.70
N ASP A 264 -17.14 -3.37 2.57
CA ASP A 264 -17.92 -2.46 3.43
C ASP A 264 -17.28 -2.22 4.82
N VAL A 265 -16.04 -2.69 4.99
CA VAL A 265 -15.23 -2.56 6.21
C VAL A 265 -13.95 -1.79 5.91
N ARG A 266 -13.63 -0.82 6.77
CA ARG A 266 -12.30 -0.21 6.85
C ARG A 266 -11.50 -0.90 7.95
N TYR A 267 -10.18 -0.96 7.82
CA TYR A 267 -9.29 -1.51 8.83
C TYR A 267 -8.29 -0.44 9.28
N ARG A 268 -7.97 -0.43 10.57
CA ARG A 268 -6.95 0.40 11.20
C ARG A 268 -5.91 -0.48 11.86
N LEU A 269 -4.64 -0.29 11.51
CA LEU A 269 -3.49 -0.89 12.19
C LEU A 269 -2.87 0.16 13.11
N GLU A 270 -2.50 -0.23 14.34
CA GLU A 270 -1.82 0.64 15.31
C GLU A 270 -0.57 -0.08 15.86
N ILE A 271 0.61 0.51 15.70
CA ILE A 271 1.90 -0.03 16.16
C ILE A 271 2.59 0.92 17.14
N ARG A 272 3.40 0.36 18.04
CA ARG A 272 4.31 1.11 18.92
C ARG A 272 5.73 0.86 18.47
N THR A 273 6.52 1.90 18.24
CA THR A 273 7.90 1.77 17.76
C THR A 273 8.86 2.81 18.36
N SER A 274 10.07 2.38 18.69
CA SER A 274 11.21 3.27 18.97
C SER A 274 11.97 3.64 17.69
N ILE A 275 11.63 3.00 16.57
CA ILE A 275 12.19 3.22 15.24
C ILE A 275 11.22 4.11 14.46
N GLN A 276 11.39 5.43 14.58
CA GLN A 276 10.50 6.44 14.00
C GLN A 276 10.30 6.21 12.48
N LEU A 277 9.05 6.12 12.05
CA LEU A 277 8.68 6.18 10.64
C LEU A 277 8.77 7.64 10.17
N THR A 278 9.74 7.91 9.29
CA THR A 278 10.05 9.23 8.72
C THR A 278 9.88 9.29 7.19
N SER A 279 10.14 8.19 6.50
CA SER A 279 10.00 8.05 5.05
C SER A 279 8.54 8.04 4.61
N PHE A 280 8.20 8.89 3.62
CA PHE A 280 6.88 8.93 2.96
C PHE A 280 6.40 7.53 2.53
N MET A 281 5.11 7.27 2.66
CA MET A 281 4.51 5.95 2.43
C MET A 281 3.78 5.83 1.10
N HIS A 282 3.51 4.61 0.67
CA HIS A 282 2.54 4.32 -0.37
C HIS A 282 1.89 2.93 -0.22
N GLY A 283 0.84 2.66 -0.98
CA GLY A 283 0.23 1.33 -1.04
C GLY A 283 -1.19 1.27 -1.59
N ARG A 284 -1.96 0.33 -1.05
CA ARG A 284 -3.29 -0.10 -1.47
C ARG A 284 -4.27 0.14 -0.32
N LEU A 285 -4.88 1.34 -0.28
CA LEU A 285 -5.89 1.72 0.71
C LEU A 285 -6.92 2.65 0.04
N LEU A 286 -8.19 2.52 0.42
CA LEU A 286 -9.27 3.43 0.03
C LEU A 286 -9.45 4.50 1.11
N ASP A 287 -9.44 5.77 0.70
CA ASP A 287 -9.56 6.95 1.57
C ASP A 287 -8.72 6.82 2.87
N PRO A 288 -7.38 6.74 2.77
CA PRO A 288 -6.53 6.48 3.91
C PRO A 288 -6.57 7.62 4.94
N THR A 289 -6.32 7.28 6.20
CA THR A 289 -6.13 8.24 7.29
C THR A 289 -4.91 7.81 8.11
N ILE A 290 -4.05 8.78 8.44
CA ILE A 290 -2.85 8.56 9.26
C ILE A 290 -2.96 9.38 10.53
N LYS A 291 -2.54 8.78 11.64
CA LYS A 291 -2.37 9.46 12.93
C LYS A 291 -1.03 9.04 13.52
N ILE A 292 -0.24 10.02 13.93
CA ILE A 292 1.00 9.82 14.67
C ILE A 292 0.90 10.58 15.98
N THR A 293 1.26 9.91 17.07
CA THR A 293 1.36 10.47 18.42
C THR A 293 2.58 9.87 19.12
N THR A 294 3.10 10.54 20.14
CA THR A 294 4.19 10.02 20.98
C THR A 294 3.63 9.54 22.31
N ASP A 295 4.12 8.43 22.84
CA ASP A 295 3.74 7.96 24.17
C ASP A 295 4.52 8.65 25.31
N SER A 296 4.20 8.29 26.56
CA SER A 296 4.79 8.86 27.77
C SER A 296 6.30 8.60 27.94
N VAL A 297 6.91 7.72 27.14
CA VAL A 297 8.34 7.38 27.19
C VAL A 297 9.07 7.73 25.87
N GLY A 298 8.42 8.48 24.97
CA GLY A 298 9.05 8.99 23.75
C GLY A 298 8.99 8.07 22.53
N ARG A 299 8.27 6.94 22.60
CA ARG A 299 8.08 6.04 21.45
C ARG A 299 6.98 6.56 20.54
N GLN A 300 7.11 6.31 19.24
CA GLN A 300 6.10 6.66 18.25
C GLN A 300 4.96 5.64 18.30
N ILE A 301 3.73 6.15 18.37
CA ILE A 301 2.49 5.42 18.07
C ILE A 301 2.11 5.80 16.64
N PHE A 302 2.23 4.86 15.71
CA PHE A 302 1.82 5.04 14.32
C PHE A 302 0.50 4.29 14.08
N SER A 303 -0.45 4.99 13.47
CA SER A 303 -1.74 4.44 13.07
C SER A 303 -2.01 4.78 11.60
N VAL A 304 -2.44 3.76 10.85
CA VAL A 304 -2.93 3.90 9.48
C VAL A 304 -4.26 3.15 9.33
N GLU A 305 -5.24 3.84 8.77
CA GLU A 305 -6.59 3.34 8.49
C GLU A 305 -6.89 3.46 6.99
N GLY A 306 -7.65 2.51 6.43
CA GLY A 306 -8.22 2.61 5.09
C GLY A 306 -9.24 1.50 4.80
N GLY A 307 -10.02 1.64 3.74
CA GLY A 307 -10.75 0.51 3.15
C GLY A 307 -9.82 -0.36 2.28
N PRO A 308 -10.16 -1.63 2.01
CA PRO A 308 -9.48 -2.39 0.96
C PRO A 308 -9.81 -1.80 -0.42
N VAL A 309 -8.90 -1.96 -1.38
CA VAL A 309 -9.11 -1.57 -2.78
C VAL A 309 -9.11 -2.77 -3.72
N SER A 310 -9.89 -2.70 -4.79
CA SER A 310 -9.91 -3.69 -5.88
C SER A 310 -8.76 -3.42 -6.86
N VAL A 311 -7.65 -4.12 -6.68
CA VAL A 311 -6.46 -4.07 -7.54
C VAL A 311 -6.62 -5.09 -8.67
N PRO A 312 -6.65 -4.70 -9.95
CA PRO A 312 -6.67 -5.67 -11.06
C PRO A 312 -5.43 -6.56 -11.03
N VAL A 313 -5.47 -7.74 -11.63
CA VAL A 313 -4.33 -8.66 -11.74
C VAL A 313 -3.90 -8.77 -13.20
N LEU A 314 -2.69 -8.32 -13.49
CA LEU A 314 -2.02 -8.59 -14.75
C LEU A 314 -1.23 -9.90 -14.62
N SER A 315 -1.64 -10.92 -15.38
CA SER A 315 -0.84 -12.13 -15.66
C SER A 315 -0.85 -12.33 -17.17
N ALA A 316 0.33 -12.53 -17.76
CA ALA A 316 0.49 -12.72 -19.19
C ALA A 316 1.72 -13.56 -19.51
N TRP A 317 1.66 -14.34 -20.58
CA TRP A 317 2.77 -15.15 -21.08
C TRP A 317 2.89 -14.99 -22.59
N VAL A 318 4.12 -14.87 -23.08
CA VAL A 318 4.44 -14.72 -24.50
C VAL A 318 5.63 -15.60 -24.87
N LYS A 319 5.60 -16.15 -26.08
CA LYS A 319 6.76 -16.82 -26.67
C LYS A 319 7.78 -15.75 -27.04
N ASN A 320 9.05 -15.93 -26.74
CA ASN A 320 10.07 -14.88 -26.90
C ASN A 320 10.16 -14.34 -28.33
N SER A 321 9.98 -15.19 -29.35
CA SER A 321 9.96 -14.78 -30.76
C SER A 321 8.75 -13.94 -31.18
N ASP A 322 7.71 -13.90 -30.33
CA ASP A 322 6.40 -13.32 -30.62
C ASP A 322 6.16 -12.06 -29.76
N MET A 323 7.19 -11.61 -29.02
CA MET A 323 7.18 -10.40 -28.19
C MET A 323 7.03 -9.11 -29.00
N PRO A 324 6.35 -8.07 -28.45
CA PRO A 324 6.50 -6.71 -28.94
C PRO A 324 7.98 -6.29 -28.95
N LYS A 325 8.46 -5.70 -30.05
CA LYS A 325 9.90 -5.41 -30.22
C LYS A 325 10.50 -4.59 -29.07
N GLY A 326 9.75 -3.64 -28.51
CA GLY A 326 10.20 -2.84 -27.36
C GLY A 326 10.48 -3.70 -26.13
N LEU A 327 9.61 -4.67 -25.84
CA LEU A 327 9.78 -5.63 -24.75
C LEU A 327 10.95 -6.58 -25.02
N TYR A 328 11.07 -7.10 -26.24
CA TYR A 328 12.19 -7.96 -26.64
C TYR A 328 13.53 -7.24 -26.46
N ASP A 329 13.70 -6.06 -27.06
CA ASP A 329 14.94 -5.28 -27.00
C ASP A 329 15.33 -4.93 -25.54
N TYR A 330 14.34 -4.68 -24.69
CA TYR A 330 14.55 -4.35 -23.28
C TYR A 330 14.92 -5.59 -22.44
N LEU A 331 14.16 -6.68 -22.55
CA LEU A 331 14.39 -7.91 -21.77
C LEU A 331 15.70 -8.63 -22.16
N TYR A 332 16.14 -8.52 -23.42
CA TYR A 332 17.40 -9.10 -23.90
C TYR A 332 18.63 -8.21 -23.61
N ALA A 333 18.43 -6.94 -23.27
CA ALA A 333 19.51 -6.07 -22.77
C ALA A 333 19.82 -6.28 -21.27
N MET A 334 19.00 -7.05 -20.55
CA MET A 334 19.24 -7.38 -19.14
C MET A 334 20.27 -8.51 -19.00
N ASN A 335 21.41 -8.22 -18.37
CA ASN A 335 22.40 -9.25 -18.00
C ASN A 335 21.85 -10.19 -16.91
N ASP A 336 21.26 -9.62 -15.86
CA ASP A 336 20.60 -10.33 -14.76
C ASP A 336 19.09 -10.04 -14.81
N TRP A 337 18.27 -11.10 -14.83
CA TRP A 337 16.82 -10.99 -15.01
C TRP A 337 15.98 -11.65 -13.90
N GLY A 338 16.58 -12.51 -13.06
CA GLY A 338 15.89 -13.11 -11.91
C GLY A 338 14.66 -13.92 -12.30
N GLY A 339 13.58 -13.80 -11.50
CA GLY A 339 12.31 -14.49 -11.73
C GLY A 339 12.30 -15.97 -11.33
N ASN A 340 11.17 -16.62 -11.60
CA ASN A 340 10.92 -18.03 -11.29
C ASN A 340 10.95 -18.88 -12.56
N PHE A 341 11.78 -19.92 -12.55
CA PHE A 341 11.88 -20.90 -13.64
C PHE A 341 10.77 -21.94 -13.51
N VAL A 342 9.83 -21.93 -14.45
CA VAL A 342 8.81 -22.99 -14.60
C VAL A 342 9.41 -24.23 -15.28
N TYR A 343 10.36 -24.00 -16.20
CA TYR A 343 11.05 -25.05 -16.95
C TYR A 343 12.40 -24.53 -17.47
N ASP A 344 13.35 -25.46 -17.68
CA ASP A 344 14.66 -25.25 -18.30
C ASP A 344 15.03 -26.51 -19.09
N ASP A 345 15.27 -26.38 -20.40
CA ASP A 345 15.65 -27.51 -21.26
C ASP A 345 17.12 -27.92 -21.13
N LYS A 346 17.99 -27.04 -20.58
CA LYS A 346 19.44 -27.23 -20.43
C LYS A 346 20.20 -27.41 -21.76
N LEU A 347 19.57 -27.06 -22.89
CA LEU A 347 20.15 -27.12 -24.24
C LEU A 347 20.80 -25.80 -24.66
N GLY A 348 20.37 -24.67 -24.07
CA GLY A 348 20.82 -23.34 -24.42
C GLY A 348 21.39 -22.51 -23.26
N LYS A 349 21.47 -21.19 -23.47
CA LYS A 349 21.78 -20.18 -22.45
C LYS A 349 20.90 -18.95 -22.69
N GLY A 350 20.40 -18.34 -21.63
CA GLY A 350 19.56 -17.14 -21.72
C GLY A 350 18.06 -17.46 -21.63
N ARG A 351 17.21 -16.49 -21.99
CA ARG A 351 15.75 -16.60 -21.87
C ARG A 351 15.12 -17.64 -22.81
N ASP A 352 15.85 -18.09 -23.83
CA ASP A 352 15.33 -19.02 -24.85
C ASP A 352 15.40 -20.51 -24.49
N SER A 353 16.19 -20.92 -23.50
CA SER A 353 16.19 -22.31 -22.99
C SER A 353 15.15 -22.56 -21.89
N VAL A 354 14.43 -21.52 -21.45
CA VAL A 354 13.61 -21.56 -20.23
C VAL A 354 12.15 -21.14 -20.45
N GLN A 355 11.30 -21.50 -19.49
CA GLN A 355 10.02 -20.85 -19.24
C GLN A 355 10.17 -20.02 -17.96
N LEU A 356 10.15 -18.69 -18.11
CA LEU A 356 10.46 -17.73 -17.05
C LEU A 356 9.22 -16.91 -16.67
N LEU A 357 8.83 -16.95 -15.39
CA LEU A 357 7.98 -15.92 -14.80
C LEU A 357 8.89 -14.79 -14.29
N GLN A 358 8.95 -13.69 -15.04
CA GLN A 358 9.78 -12.51 -14.75
C GLN A 358 9.41 -11.94 -13.38
N ALA A 359 10.41 -11.68 -12.53
CA ALA A 359 10.20 -10.92 -11.31
C ALA A 359 9.91 -9.46 -11.68
N PHE A 360 8.84 -8.88 -11.13
CA PHE A 360 8.39 -7.54 -11.47
C PHE A 360 8.08 -6.74 -10.20
N ASP A 361 9.09 -6.02 -9.70
CA ASP A 361 9.07 -5.36 -8.38
C ASP A 361 9.56 -3.89 -8.42
N GLN A 362 9.79 -3.35 -9.62
CA GLN A 362 10.42 -2.05 -9.88
C GLN A 362 9.38 -0.94 -10.16
N TYR A 363 9.03 -0.17 -9.13
CA TYR A 363 8.10 0.97 -9.24
C TYR A 363 8.76 2.27 -9.77
N ASP A 364 9.59 2.14 -10.80
CA ASP A 364 10.35 3.25 -11.43
C ASP A 364 9.90 3.56 -12.87
N ALA A 365 10.57 4.51 -13.54
CA ALA A 365 10.23 4.91 -14.91
C ALA A 365 10.58 3.85 -15.98
N ASN A 366 11.51 2.93 -15.72
CA ASN A 366 11.88 1.84 -16.62
C ASN A 366 10.89 0.68 -16.49
N GLY A 367 10.60 0.26 -15.26
CA GLY A 367 9.54 -0.72 -14.97
C GLY A 367 8.19 -0.23 -15.48
N PHE A 368 7.84 1.05 -15.33
CA PHE A 368 6.60 1.60 -15.89
C PHE A 368 6.56 1.47 -17.42
N LYS A 369 7.71 1.62 -18.10
CA LYS A 369 7.82 1.42 -19.55
C LYS A 369 7.66 -0.06 -19.94
N GLU A 370 8.29 -0.98 -19.20
CA GLU A 370 8.13 -2.43 -19.40
C GLU A 370 6.66 -2.86 -19.23
N TYR A 371 6.00 -2.34 -18.18
CA TYR A 371 4.61 -2.61 -17.87
C TYR A 371 3.66 -2.27 -19.03
N LEU A 372 3.90 -1.17 -19.76
CA LEU A 372 3.07 -0.80 -20.90
C LEU A 372 3.17 -1.81 -22.05
N TRP A 373 4.34 -2.40 -22.31
CA TRP A 373 4.44 -3.48 -23.30
C TRP A 373 3.82 -4.80 -22.80
N TRP A 374 3.87 -5.07 -21.49
CA TRP A 374 3.15 -6.22 -20.93
C TRP A 374 1.62 -6.05 -21.00
N LEU A 375 1.08 -4.82 -20.96
CA LEU A 375 -0.33 -4.58 -21.28
C LEU A 375 -0.67 -4.91 -22.73
N GLU A 376 0.21 -4.60 -23.70
CA GLU A 376 0.02 -5.01 -25.10
C GLU A 376 -0.08 -6.54 -25.22
N VAL A 377 0.84 -7.27 -24.57
CA VAL A 377 0.83 -8.75 -24.52
C VAL A 377 -0.45 -9.30 -23.87
N ALA A 378 -0.89 -8.68 -22.77
CA ALA A 378 -2.12 -9.05 -22.06
C ALA A 378 -3.42 -8.60 -22.76
N LYS A 379 -3.31 -7.87 -23.89
CA LYS A 379 -4.45 -7.29 -24.62
C LYS A 379 -5.29 -6.36 -23.75
N ASP A 380 -4.60 -5.59 -22.90
CA ASP A 380 -5.15 -4.59 -21.99
C ASP A 380 -6.23 -5.12 -21.03
N LYS A 381 -6.14 -6.42 -20.68
CA LYS A 381 -7.16 -7.14 -19.90
C LYS A 381 -6.59 -7.79 -18.63
N ALA A 382 -7.27 -7.61 -17.51
CA ALA A 382 -6.97 -8.28 -16.25
C ALA A 382 -7.56 -9.71 -16.20
N ILE A 383 -6.90 -10.62 -15.48
CA ILE A 383 -7.44 -11.98 -15.23
C ILE A 383 -8.48 -12.00 -14.10
N GLY A 384 -8.62 -10.89 -13.36
CA GLY A 384 -9.50 -10.69 -12.22
C GLY A 384 -8.97 -9.51 -11.38
N SER A 385 -9.54 -9.28 -10.20
CA SER A 385 -9.11 -8.19 -9.31
C SER A 385 -9.10 -8.65 -7.85
N LYS A 386 -7.94 -8.60 -7.19
CA LYS A 386 -7.80 -8.92 -5.76
C LYS A 386 -8.23 -7.73 -4.91
N SER A 387 -8.89 -8.00 -3.79
CA SER A 387 -9.06 -7.02 -2.71
C SER A 387 -7.76 -6.91 -1.90
N VAL A 388 -7.26 -5.68 -1.69
CA VAL A 388 -5.95 -5.47 -1.06
C VAL A 388 -6.00 -4.32 -0.05
N TRP A 389 -5.42 -4.56 1.14
CA TRP A 389 -5.13 -3.56 2.15
C TRP A 389 -3.63 -3.65 2.49
N ILE A 390 -2.83 -2.70 2.00
CA ILE A 390 -1.36 -2.69 2.12
C ILE A 390 -0.85 -1.24 2.29
N ALA A 391 0.14 -1.02 3.16
CA ALA A 391 0.89 0.24 3.22
C ALA A 391 2.37 -0.02 3.58
N ARG A 392 3.30 0.57 2.82
CA ARG A 392 4.74 0.53 3.11
C ARG A 392 5.40 1.90 3.02
N THR A 393 6.54 2.08 3.68
CA THR A 393 7.42 3.24 3.44
C THR A 393 8.20 3.05 2.15
N LEU A 394 8.55 4.16 1.51
CA LEU A 394 9.54 4.16 0.45
C LEU A 394 10.92 3.77 1.01
N SER A 395 11.68 3.03 0.24
CA SER A 395 13.11 2.81 0.46
C SER A 395 13.90 4.10 0.24
N GLN A 396 15.12 4.17 0.78
CA GLN A 396 16.05 5.27 0.49
C GLN A 396 16.26 5.46 -1.03
N GLN A 397 16.34 4.38 -1.82
CA GLN A 397 16.53 4.45 -3.26
C GLN A 397 15.33 5.09 -3.97
N GLU A 398 14.11 4.72 -3.61
CA GLU A 398 12.89 5.33 -4.16
C GLU A 398 12.84 6.83 -3.84
N ILE A 399 13.23 7.23 -2.62
CA ILE A 399 13.30 8.65 -2.20
C ILE A 399 14.39 9.43 -2.94
N PHE A 400 15.59 8.87 -3.11
CA PHE A 400 16.67 9.56 -3.81
C PHE A 400 16.34 9.72 -5.31
N SER A 401 15.63 8.76 -5.91
CA SER A 401 15.26 8.80 -7.33
C SER A 401 14.29 9.92 -7.73
N SER A 402 13.48 10.46 -6.79
CA SER A 402 12.54 11.55 -7.08
C SER A 402 13.14 12.96 -7.02
N GLY A 403 14.29 13.11 -6.35
CA GLY A 403 14.84 14.41 -5.96
C GLY A 403 14.07 15.14 -4.84
N THR A 404 13.03 14.52 -4.24
CA THR A 404 12.17 15.16 -3.22
C THR A 404 12.60 14.92 -1.76
N SER A 405 13.76 14.30 -1.54
CA SER A 405 14.29 13.94 -0.21
C SER A 405 14.27 15.12 0.78
N ALA A 406 14.64 16.31 0.32
CA ALA A 406 14.66 17.54 1.10
C ALA A 406 13.32 17.88 1.78
N CYS A 407 12.19 17.47 1.22
CA CYS A 407 10.86 17.71 1.78
C CYS A 407 10.18 16.47 2.38
N LEU A 408 10.60 15.26 1.97
CA LEU A 408 9.87 14.02 2.28
C LEU A 408 10.64 12.99 3.12
N SER A 409 11.96 13.16 3.33
CA SER A 409 12.78 12.30 4.20
C SER A 409 13.63 13.04 5.23
N ASN A 410 13.80 14.37 5.13
CA ASN A 410 14.59 15.15 6.09
C ASN A 410 13.86 15.46 7.41
N ASN A 411 12.63 14.98 7.59
CA ASN A 411 11.78 15.29 8.73
C ASN A 411 11.84 14.19 9.80
N THR A 412 11.64 14.58 11.07
CA THR A 412 11.56 13.66 12.23
C THR A 412 10.28 12.85 12.30
N ASN A 413 9.35 13.06 11.36
CA ASN A 413 8.05 12.40 11.30
C ASN A 413 7.68 12.11 9.84
N LEU A 414 6.86 11.06 9.66
CA LEU A 414 6.24 10.70 8.39
C LEU A 414 5.55 11.90 7.73
N THR A 415 5.81 12.07 6.45
CA THR A 415 5.38 13.25 5.67
C THR A 415 4.07 13.04 4.91
N GLY A 416 3.63 11.80 4.69
CA GLY A 416 2.38 11.47 4.03
C GLY A 416 2.32 10.05 3.46
N ILE A 417 1.24 9.77 2.73
CA ILE A 417 1.03 8.52 1.98
C ILE A 417 0.36 8.80 0.62
N VAL A 418 0.78 8.08 -0.42
CA VAL A 418 0.07 8.01 -1.71
C VAL A 418 -0.50 6.61 -1.95
N THR A 419 -1.75 6.49 -2.37
CA THR A 419 -2.43 5.20 -2.54
C THR A 419 -3.20 5.15 -3.84
N THR A 420 -3.25 3.97 -4.44
CA THR A 420 -4.03 3.71 -5.65
C THR A 420 -4.29 2.21 -5.78
N ASN A 421 -5.34 1.84 -6.48
CA ASN A 421 -5.58 0.45 -6.90
C ASN A 421 -4.86 0.08 -8.21
N ALA A 422 -4.07 0.99 -8.79
CA ALA A 422 -3.44 0.77 -10.09
C ALA A 422 -2.25 -0.22 -10.01
N ASN A 423 -2.25 -1.31 -10.78
CA ASN A 423 -1.15 -2.28 -10.86
C ASN A 423 0.22 -1.61 -10.84
N MET A 424 0.44 -0.64 -11.74
CA MET A 424 1.70 0.05 -11.90
C MET A 424 1.59 1.56 -11.69
N TYR A 425 2.62 2.12 -11.10
CA TYR A 425 2.79 3.55 -10.83
C TYR A 425 4.27 3.83 -10.56
N VAL A 426 4.67 5.10 -10.59
CA VAL A 426 5.99 5.50 -10.08
C VAL A 426 5.86 5.72 -8.58
N SER A 427 6.56 4.93 -7.75
CA SER A 427 6.50 5.06 -6.28
C SER A 427 7.30 6.26 -5.77
N ALA A 428 8.37 6.62 -6.49
CA ALA A 428 9.13 7.84 -6.26
C ALA A 428 8.18 9.05 -6.20
N PRO A 429 8.18 9.85 -5.10
CA PRO A 429 7.19 10.90 -4.93
C PRO A 429 7.19 11.89 -6.10
N PRO A 430 6.01 12.38 -6.52
CA PRO A 430 5.90 13.16 -7.75
C PRO A 430 6.82 14.38 -7.74
N THR A 431 7.55 14.59 -8.83
CA THR A 431 8.37 15.79 -9.03
C THR A 431 7.45 17.00 -9.19
N PHE A 432 7.73 18.11 -8.50
CA PHE A 432 6.98 19.35 -8.69
C PHE A 432 7.30 19.95 -10.08
N ASN A 433 6.31 19.91 -10.97
CA ASN A 433 6.39 20.46 -12.30
C ASN A 433 6.14 21.97 -12.23
N GLU A 434 7.21 22.77 -12.24
CA GLU A 434 7.13 24.22 -12.09
C GLU A 434 6.34 24.90 -13.22
N SER A 435 6.28 24.29 -14.42
CA SER A 435 5.54 24.86 -15.56
C SER A 435 4.03 24.76 -15.43
N THR A 436 3.52 23.65 -14.88
CA THR A 436 2.09 23.43 -14.62
C THR A 436 1.68 23.86 -13.21
N GLN A 437 2.65 24.04 -12.31
CA GLN A 437 2.49 24.21 -10.86
C GLN A 437 1.78 23.01 -10.22
N SER A 438 2.23 21.79 -10.52
CA SER A 438 1.58 20.55 -10.07
C SER A 438 2.53 19.42 -9.71
N LEU A 439 2.04 18.51 -8.88
CA LEU A 439 2.57 17.16 -8.71
C LEU A 439 1.86 16.24 -9.73
N ASP A 440 2.63 15.65 -10.63
CA ASP A 440 2.12 14.75 -11.68
C ASP A 440 2.44 13.28 -11.31
N TYR A 441 1.41 12.48 -11.02
CA TYR A 441 1.54 11.07 -10.65
C TYR A 441 1.03 10.17 -11.78
N LYS A 442 1.88 9.26 -12.26
CA LYS A 442 1.54 8.34 -13.36
C LYS A 442 1.04 7.00 -12.81
N VAL A 443 -0.08 6.52 -13.35
CA VAL A 443 -0.64 5.21 -13.04
C VAL A 443 -0.95 4.42 -14.32
N SER A 444 -0.90 3.11 -14.25
CA SER A 444 -1.32 2.20 -15.32
C SER A 444 -1.86 0.89 -14.76
N SER A 445 -2.81 0.29 -15.46
CA SER A 445 -3.47 -0.99 -15.17
C SER A 445 -4.16 -1.45 -16.46
N PRO A 446 -4.63 -2.70 -16.54
CA PRO A 446 -5.44 -3.13 -17.68
C PRO A 446 -6.71 -2.29 -17.77
N HIS A 447 -7.03 -1.78 -18.95
CA HIS A 447 -8.26 -1.03 -19.19
C HIS A 447 -9.50 -1.89 -18.90
N TYR A 448 -9.45 -3.19 -19.19
CA TYR A 448 -10.59 -4.10 -19.05
C TYR A 448 -10.43 -5.11 -17.90
N ASP A 449 -11.54 -5.39 -17.20
CA ASP A 449 -11.66 -6.48 -16.23
C ASP A 449 -11.74 -7.87 -16.91
N ALA A 450 -11.84 -8.93 -16.13
CA ALA A 450 -11.98 -10.31 -16.63
C ALA A 450 -13.19 -10.53 -17.55
N ASN A 451 -14.23 -9.69 -17.45
CA ASN A 451 -15.47 -9.76 -18.22
C ASN A 451 -15.45 -8.89 -19.49
N GLY A 452 -14.49 -7.97 -19.62
CA GLY A 452 -14.41 -6.99 -20.71
C GLY A 452 -15.06 -5.64 -20.41
N LYS A 453 -15.27 -5.30 -19.13
CA LYS A 453 -15.76 -4.00 -18.66
C LYS A 453 -14.59 -3.13 -18.17
N ASP A 454 -14.68 -1.83 -18.36
CA ASP A 454 -13.75 -0.81 -17.88
C ASP A 454 -13.38 -1.00 -16.38
N ASN A 455 -12.08 -1.14 -16.10
CA ASN A 455 -11.52 -1.02 -14.76
C ASN A 455 -11.48 0.45 -14.34
N VAL A 456 -11.99 0.74 -13.13
CA VAL A 456 -12.03 2.09 -12.58
C VAL A 456 -10.91 2.33 -11.56
N GLY A 457 -10.31 3.52 -11.65
CA GLY A 457 -9.22 3.95 -10.82
C GLY A 457 -9.65 4.75 -9.58
N ASN A 458 -8.95 4.47 -8.50
CA ASN A 458 -8.86 5.26 -7.27
C ASN A 458 -7.42 5.78 -7.14
N TYR A 459 -7.29 7.03 -6.69
CA TYR A 459 -6.05 7.63 -6.23
C TYR A 459 -6.34 8.47 -4.99
N ASN A 460 -5.55 8.33 -3.93
CA ASN A 460 -5.61 9.18 -2.75
C ASN A 460 -4.22 9.63 -2.34
N LEU A 461 -4.07 10.92 -2.01
CA LEU A 461 -2.85 11.51 -1.47
C LEU A 461 -3.19 12.16 -0.14
N VAL A 462 -2.50 11.75 0.92
CA VAL A 462 -2.57 12.38 2.24
C VAL A 462 -1.19 12.90 2.56
N LEU A 463 -1.08 14.21 2.79
CA LEU A 463 0.19 14.92 2.86
C LEU A 463 0.16 15.87 4.06
N SER A 464 1.20 15.90 4.89
CA SER A 464 1.25 16.86 5.98
C SER A 464 1.29 18.28 5.40
N SER A 465 0.60 19.24 6.01
CA SER A 465 0.57 20.60 5.50
C SER A 465 1.94 21.31 5.58
N GLU A 466 2.93 20.72 6.25
CA GLU A 466 4.34 21.12 6.20
C GLU A 466 5.01 20.58 4.92
N ALA A 467 4.92 19.28 4.66
CA ALA A 467 5.44 18.65 3.44
C ALA A 467 4.83 19.25 2.17
N ALA A 468 3.53 19.56 2.18
CA ALA A 468 2.85 20.28 1.11
C ALA A 468 3.45 21.66 0.84
N ARG A 469 3.74 22.44 1.89
CA ARG A 469 4.33 23.78 1.74
C ARG A 469 5.79 23.72 1.29
N CYS A 470 6.54 22.70 1.71
CA CYS A 470 7.90 22.45 1.24
C CYS A 470 7.93 22.12 -0.26
N LEU A 471 7.14 21.13 -0.71
CA LEU A 471 7.11 20.70 -2.12
C LEU A 471 6.69 21.82 -3.09
N TYR A 472 5.71 22.64 -2.69
CA TYR A 472 5.18 23.73 -3.53
C TYR A 472 5.81 25.11 -3.27
N LYS A 473 6.80 25.20 -2.36
CA LYS A 473 7.50 26.46 -2.00
C LYS A 473 6.54 27.57 -1.50
N PHE A 474 5.49 27.18 -0.75
CA PHE A 474 4.41 28.07 -0.30
C PHE A 474 4.71 28.78 1.04
N SER A 475 4.16 29.99 1.21
CA SER A 475 4.62 30.95 2.24
C SER A 475 3.90 30.88 3.60
N LYS A 476 2.87 30.02 3.73
CA LYS A 476 2.08 29.58 4.92
C LYS A 476 0.56 29.73 4.76
N ALA A 477 0.09 30.46 3.76
CA ALA A 477 -1.32 30.69 3.50
C ALA A 477 -2.15 29.39 3.31
N PRO A 478 -3.51 29.46 3.40
CA PRO A 478 -4.38 28.30 3.23
C PRO A 478 -4.19 27.64 1.86
N ILE A 479 -4.21 26.31 1.84
CA ILE A 479 -3.98 25.52 0.63
C ILE A 479 -5.32 25.13 0.02
N SER A 480 -5.59 25.63 -1.19
CA SER A 480 -6.58 25.03 -2.09
C SER A 480 -5.90 24.01 -2.99
N ALA A 481 -6.65 23.02 -3.48
CA ALA A 481 -6.17 22.05 -4.45
C ALA A 481 -7.18 21.88 -5.58
N THR A 482 -6.66 21.55 -6.75
CA THR A 482 -7.41 21.06 -7.90
C THR A 482 -6.76 19.77 -8.38
N ILE A 483 -7.58 18.76 -8.73
CA ILE A 483 -7.11 17.49 -9.24
C ILE A 483 -7.68 17.32 -10.65
N SER A 484 -6.83 16.92 -11.59
CA SER A 484 -7.19 16.66 -12.98
C SER A 484 -6.58 15.34 -13.43
N ILE A 485 -7.32 14.57 -14.23
CA ILE A 485 -6.87 13.28 -14.74
C ILE A 485 -6.74 13.43 -16.26
N VAL A 486 -5.59 13.05 -16.80
CA VAL A 486 -5.25 13.23 -18.21
C VAL A 486 -4.77 11.89 -18.77
N SER A 487 -5.38 11.40 -19.86
CA SER A 487 -4.95 10.17 -20.54
C SER A 487 -3.67 10.37 -21.36
N SER A 488 -3.10 9.26 -21.86
CA SER A 488 -1.88 9.26 -22.67
C SER A 488 -1.93 10.11 -23.95
N ASP A 489 -3.13 10.37 -24.48
CA ASP A 489 -3.40 11.24 -25.63
C ASP A 489 -3.50 12.74 -25.29
N GLY A 490 -3.46 13.08 -24.00
CA GLY A 490 -3.64 14.45 -23.49
C GLY A 490 -5.08 14.88 -23.27
N THR A 491 -6.09 14.02 -23.50
CA THR A 491 -7.48 14.36 -23.20
C THR A 491 -7.79 14.25 -21.70
N ALA A 492 -8.78 15.01 -21.23
CA ALA A 492 -9.13 15.09 -19.81
C ALA A 492 -10.23 14.07 -19.48
N GLN A 493 -10.01 13.25 -18.44
CA GLN A 493 -11.01 12.30 -17.96
C GLN A 493 -11.85 12.88 -16.82
N VAL A 494 -13.12 12.45 -16.77
CA VAL A 494 -14.02 12.74 -15.65
C VAL A 494 -13.68 11.83 -14.46
N ALA A 495 -13.58 12.42 -13.27
CA ALA A 495 -13.45 11.71 -12.00
C ALA A 495 -14.16 12.48 -10.89
N THR A 496 -14.63 11.78 -9.85
CA THR A 496 -15.08 12.41 -8.61
C THR A 496 -13.84 12.78 -7.79
N THR A 497 -13.62 14.07 -7.57
CA THR A 497 -12.44 14.59 -6.86
C THR A 497 -12.82 15.21 -5.51
N THR A 498 -12.06 14.90 -4.46
CA THR A 498 -12.25 15.46 -3.11
C THR A 498 -10.95 16.13 -2.65
N VAL A 499 -11.08 17.27 -1.96
CA VAL A 499 -9.98 18.03 -1.35
C VAL A 499 -10.43 18.51 0.04
N ASN A 500 -9.60 18.29 1.05
CA ASN A 500 -9.92 18.65 2.44
C ASN A 500 -8.63 18.88 3.25
N GLU A 501 -8.44 20.06 3.89
CA GLU A 501 -7.36 20.29 4.87
C GLU A 501 -7.95 20.21 6.29
N LYS A 502 -7.47 19.27 7.10
CA LYS A 502 -7.93 19.05 8.48
C LYS A 502 -6.77 18.60 9.38
N ASN A 503 -6.70 19.17 10.59
CA ASN A 503 -5.73 18.79 11.63
C ASN A 503 -4.24 18.83 11.18
N GLY A 504 -3.87 19.72 10.25
CA GLY A 504 -2.50 19.80 9.71
C GLY A 504 -2.17 18.77 8.62
N TRP A 505 -3.19 18.11 8.07
CA TRP A 505 -3.08 17.17 6.95
C TRP A 505 -4.00 17.60 5.81
N LEU A 506 -3.47 17.55 4.58
CA LEU A 506 -4.22 17.73 3.34
C LEU A 506 -4.57 16.35 2.78
N TYR A 507 -5.86 16.10 2.60
CA TYR A 507 -6.43 14.88 2.03
C TYR A 507 -6.95 15.20 0.62
N LEU A 508 -6.54 14.40 -0.35
CA LEU A 508 -6.99 14.44 -1.73
C LEU A 508 -7.43 13.04 -2.16
N SER A 509 -8.55 12.93 -2.89
CA SER A 509 -8.89 11.70 -3.62
C SER A 509 -9.45 11.98 -5.00
N ALA A 510 -9.26 11.04 -5.92
CA ALA A 510 -9.78 11.02 -7.27
C ALA A 510 -10.29 9.61 -7.61
N ASN A 511 -11.56 9.51 -8.00
CA ASN A 511 -12.27 8.24 -8.12
C ASN A 511 -13.05 8.15 -9.43
N GLY A 512 -13.05 6.96 -10.05
CA GLY A 512 -13.90 6.64 -11.21
C GLY A 512 -13.32 6.99 -12.58
N PHE A 513 -12.02 7.32 -12.66
CA PHE A 513 -11.33 7.44 -13.95
C PHE A 513 -11.05 6.07 -14.56
N THR A 514 -10.75 6.01 -15.86
CA THR A 514 -10.44 4.78 -16.61
C THR A 514 -8.94 4.64 -16.88
N TYR A 515 -8.46 3.40 -16.96
CA TYR A 515 -7.04 3.14 -17.19
C TYR A 515 -6.66 3.18 -18.68
N SER A 516 -6.23 4.35 -19.14
CA SER A 516 -5.51 4.52 -20.42
C SER A 516 -4.16 5.22 -20.15
N ALA A 517 -3.34 4.54 -19.33
CA ALA A 517 -2.09 5.06 -18.74
C ALA A 517 -2.14 6.53 -18.24
N PRO A 518 -3.13 6.91 -17.40
CA PRO A 518 -3.38 8.31 -17.10
C PRO A 518 -2.37 8.92 -16.13
N THR A 519 -2.18 10.23 -16.26
CA THR A 519 -1.50 11.08 -15.28
C THR A 519 -2.55 11.76 -14.39
N VAL A 520 -2.47 11.50 -13.09
CA VAL A 520 -3.22 12.23 -12.06
C VAL A 520 -2.40 13.45 -11.66
N ARG A 521 -2.90 14.64 -12.01
CA ARG A 521 -2.25 15.92 -11.80
C ARG A 521 -2.91 16.65 -10.63
N VAL A 522 -2.16 16.81 -9.53
CA VAL A 522 -2.54 17.59 -8.35
C VAL A 522 -1.92 18.98 -8.44
N LYS A 523 -2.73 20.03 -8.56
CA LYS A 523 -2.29 21.42 -8.54
C LYS A 523 -2.78 22.10 -7.27
N LEU A 524 -1.85 22.41 -6.36
CA LEU A 524 -2.13 23.24 -5.20
C LEU A 524 -2.04 24.73 -5.57
N THR A 525 -2.81 25.56 -4.87
CA THR A 525 -2.76 27.02 -4.95
C THR A 525 -2.96 27.61 -3.55
N GLN A 526 -2.15 28.61 -3.19
CA GLN A 526 -2.38 29.39 -1.97
C GLN A 526 -3.12 30.69 -2.29
N GLU A 527 -4.01 31.16 -1.40
CA GLU A 527 -4.47 32.56 -1.47
C GLU A 527 -3.24 33.45 -1.24
N ALA A 528 -3.04 34.48 -2.07
CA ALA A 528 -1.92 35.39 -1.91
C ALA A 528 -2.01 36.09 -0.54
N GLU A 529 -0.94 36.05 0.24
CA GLU A 529 -0.86 36.78 1.51
C GLU A 529 -1.10 38.27 1.24
N LYS A 530 -2.24 38.78 1.71
CA LYS A 530 -2.56 40.21 1.66
C LYS A 530 -1.39 40.94 2.34
N PRO A 531 -0.71 41.88 1.64
CA PRO A 531 0.56 42.39 2.10
C PRO A 531 0.42 42.98 3.50
N VAL A 532 1.11 42.37 4.46
CA VAL A 532 1.15 42.85 5.84
C VAL A 532 1.74 44.25 5.78
N VAL A 533 0.90 45.26 6.01
CA VAL A 533 1.33 46.67 6.04
C VAL A 533 2.40 46.77 7.12
N ALA A 534 3.64 46.96 6.70
CA ALA A 534 4.78 46.93 7.61
C ALA A 534 4.54 47.95 8.74
N PRO A 535 4.71 47.56 10.01
CA PRO A 535 4.51 48.47 11.13
C PRO A 535 5.56 49.58 11.03
N THR A 536 5.11 50.77 10.61
CA THR A 536 5.92 51.98 10.60
C THR A 536 6.47 52.18 12.01
N PRO A 537 7.78 52.45 12.21
CA PRO A 537 8.38 52.45 13.54
C PRO A 537 7.62 53.37 14.50
N ILE A 538 7.25 52.81 15.66
CA ILE A 538 6.34 53.47 16.61
C ILE A 538 7.03 54.68 17.22
N ALA A 539 6.66 55.87 16.75
CA ALA A 539 6.81 57.10 17.50
C ALA A 539 5.72 57.20 18.59
N THR A 540 6.11 57.75 19.74
CA THR A 540 5.32 57.94 20.97
C THR A 540 3.98 58.66 20.70
N PRO A 541 2.87 58.29 21.37
CA PRO A 541 1.54 58.32 20.73
C PRO A 541 0.85 59.69 20.66
N ALA A 542 0.14 59.92 19.56
CA ALA A 542 -0.83 61.01 19.38
C ALA A 542 -2.15 60.48 18.76
N ALA A 543 -3.26 61.18 19.01
CA ALA A 543 -4.61 60.63 18.86
C ALA A 543 -5.08 60.41 17.41
N LYS A 544 -5.48 59.15 17.13
CA LYS A 544 -6.71 58.73 16.41
C LYS A 544 -7.28 59.72 15.38
N PRO A 545 -7.11 59.49 14.06
CA PRO A 545 -7.84 60.23 13.02
C PRO A 545 -9.35 60.13 13.25
N ALA A 546 -10.01 61.26 13.48
CA ALA A 546 -11.44 61.30 13.70
C ALA A 546 -12.19 61.09 12.39
N VAL A 547 -12.98 60.00 12.30
CA VAL A 547 -13.98 59.84 11.23
C VAL A 547 -14.87 61.07 11.22
N ALA A 548 -14.88 61.80 10.09
CA ALA A 548 -15.55 63.09 9.99
C ALA A 548 -17.05 62.95 10.32
N LYS A 549 -17.45 63.48 11.49
CA LYS A 549 -18.81 63.32 12.03
C LYS A 549 -19.84 63.89 11.06
N LYS A 550 -20.58 63.02 10.37
CA LYS A 550 -21.73 63.42 9.56
C LYS A 550 -22.81 63.99 10.48
N THR A 551 -23.14 65.26 10.31
CA THR A 551 -24.23 65.93 11.03
C THR A 551 -25.51 65.84 10.21
N THR A 552 -26.66 65.79 10.89
CA THR A 552 -27.98 65.76 10.26
C THR A 552 -28.72 67.06 10.57
N ILE A 553 -29.14 67.78 9.53
CA ILE A 553 -30.03 68.94 9.67
C ILE A 553 -31.44 68.59 9.18
N THR A 554 -32.44 69.30 9.68
CA THR A 554 -33.79 69.27 9.10
C THR A 554 -33.96 70.53 8.24
N CYS A 555 -34.50 70.35 7.05
CA CYS A 555 -34.75 71.40 6.06
C CYS A 555 -36.25 71.48 5.78
N VAL A 556 -36.83 72.68 5.75
CA VAL A 556 -38.27 72.92 5.61
C VAL A 556 -38.62 73.81 4.42
N LYS A 557 -39.73 73.48 3.75
CA LYS A 557 -40.33 74.28 2.67
C LYS A 557 -41.86 74.21 2.82
N GLY A 558 -42.45 75.29 3.33
CA GLY A 558 -43.85 75.27 3.79
C GLY A 558 -44.06 74.23 4.89
N LYS A 559 -45.14 73.45 4.79
CA LYS A 559 -45.44 72.33 5.71
C LYS A 559 -44.52 71.10 5.52
N THR A 560 -43.72 71.06 4.46
CA THR A 560 -42.86 69.91 4.10
C THR A 560 -41.51 69.97 4.83
N SER A 561 -41.03 68.84 5.35
CA SER A 561 -39.71 68.74 5.98
C SER A 561 -38.90 67.54 5.46
N LYS A 562 -37.57 67.69 5.35
CA LYS A 562 -36.63 66.66 4.90
C LYS A 562 -35.35 66.72 5.74
N LYS A 563 -34.85 65.56 6.19
CA LYS A 563 -33.56 65.46 6.87
C LYS A 563 -32.42 65.25 5.87
N VAL A 564 -31.26 65.85 6.11
CA VAL A 564 -30.06 65.79 5.25
C VAL A 564 -28.83 65.52 6.11
N THR A 565 -28.09 64.45 5.82
CA THR A 565 -26.97 63.96 6.63
C THR A 565 -25.67 63.97 5.83
N ALA A 566 -24.71 64.82 6.19
CA ALA A 566 -23.42 64.95 5.52
C ALA A 566 -22.33 65.51 6.47
N VAL A 567 -21.08 65.58 6.03
CA VAL A 567 -19.99 66.18 6.85
C VAL A 567 -20.18 67.69 7.01
N LYS A 568 -20.66 68.38 5.96
CA LYS A 568 -21.20 69.74 6.00
C LYS A 568 -22.55 69.75 5.25
N PRO A 569 -23.69 69.49 5.92
CA PRO A 569 -24.98 69.40 5.24
C PRO A 569 -25.53 70.78 4.92
N VAL A 570 -26.12 70.92 3.73
CA VAL A 570 -26.77 72.14 3.23
C VAL A 570 -28.18 71.77 2.77
N CYS A 571 -29.14 72.68 2.93
CA CYS A 571 -30.52 72.44 2.49
C CYS A 571 -30.66 72.56 0.97
N PRO A 572 -31.43 71.68 0.30
CA PRO A 572 -31.70 71.79 -1.13
C PRO A 572 -32.39 73.11 -1.49
N THR A 573 -32.17 73.59 -2.71
CA THR A 573 -32.66 74.89 -3.21
C THR A 573 -34.14 75.10 -2.92
N GLY A 574 -34.46 76.19 -2.21
CA GLY A 574 -35.81 76.53 -1.79
C GLY A 574 -36.30 75.88 -0.48
N PHE A 575 -35.50 75.06 0.20
CA PHE A 575 -35.72 74.67 1.59
C PHE A 575 -34.81 75.50 2.51
N LYS A 576 -35.35 76.02 3.62
CA LYS A 576 -34.56 76.68 4.68
C LYS A 576 -34.20 75.67 5.76
N LYS A 577 -33.06 75.85 6.44
CA LYS A 577 -32.71 75.04 7.63
C LYS A 577 -33.72 75.36 8.75
N LYS A 578 -34.22 74.31 9.41
CA LYS A 578 -35.01 74.39 10.65
C LYS A 578 -34.08 74.34 11.87
#